data_AF-A0A0G0SK97-F1
#
_entry.id   AF-A0A0G0SK97-F1
#
_cell.length_a   1.000
_cell.length_b   1.000
_cell.length_c   1.000
_cell.angle_alpha   90.00
_cell.angle_beta   90.00
_cell.angle_gamma   90.00
#
_symmetry.space_group_name_H-M   'P 1'
#
loop_
_entity.id
_entity.type
_entity.pdbx_description
1 polymer ?
#
loop_
_entity_poly.entity_id
_entity_poly.type
_entity_poly.pdbx_seq_one_letter_code
_entity_poly.pdbx_strand_id
1 'polypeptide(L)'
;MKKCTKCKKEKPANEFNFKIKSLGLRQGQCKECTRLFVKNHYNKNKSYYLKKARKRNTKLELELLEYLKDYFLKHPCIDCGESDITVLEFDHMGKVPKFKAVSYLMKHRYKLEKIIDEINKCEVRCANCHRRKTAKQFKWLKSNNALVAQRIEHLSSEQGVVGSIPSERTKIRII
;
A
#
# COMPACT_ATOMS: atom_id res chain seq x y z
N MET A 1 -41.68 28.19 20.00
CA MET A 1 -40.43 28.37 20.80
C MET A 1 -40.20 27.14 21.68
N LYS A 2 -38.96 26.82 22.07
CA LYS A 2 -38.63 25.69 22.95
C LYS A 2 -37.51 26.06 23.92
N LYS A 3 -37.64 25.65 25.19
CA LYS A 3 -36.62 25.86 26.24
C LYS A 3 -35.57 24.75 26.23
N CYS A 4 -34.29 25.11 26.16
CA CYS A 4 -33.19 24.14 26.22
C CYS A 4 -33.03 23.55 27.62
N THR A 5 -32.94 22.22 27.75
CA THR A 5 -32.77 21.56 29.05
C THR A 5 -31.41 21.84 29.73
N LYS A 6 -30.38 22.23 28.95
CA LYS A 6 -29.02 22.50 29.44
C LYS A 6 -28.75 23.98 29.77
N CYS A 7 -28.91 24.90 28.80
CA CYS A 7 -28.65 26.33 29.02
C CYS A 7 -29.87 27.12 29.48
N LYS A 8 -31.05 26.48 29.55
CA LYS A 8 -32.33 27.07 30.02
C LYS A 8 -32.86 28.26 29.19
N LYS A 9 -32.18 28.67 28.11
CA LYS A 9 -32.65 29.71 27.18
C LYS A 9 -33.77 29.20 26.27
N GLU A 10 -34.69 30.08 25.91
CA GLU A 10 -35.70 29.83 24.88
C GLU A 10 -35.13 30.10 23.50
N LYS A 11 -35.35 29.18 22.56
CA LYS A 11 -34.88 29.27 21.19
C LYS A 11 -35.95 28.76 20.22
N PRO A 12 -35.91 29.14 18.94
CA PRO A 12 -36.80 28.57 17.93
C PRO A 12 -36.56 27.07 17.74
N ALA A 13 -37.56 26.33 17.30
CA ALA A 13 -37.50 24.86 17.21
C ALA A 13 -36.42 24.34 16.24
N ASN A 14 -36.04 25.15 15.24
CA ASN A 14 -34.96 24.85 14.30
C ASN A 14 -33.55 24.88 14.94
N GLU A 15 -33.40 25.48 16.12
CA GLU A 15 -32.16 25.47 16.93
C GLU A 15 -31.95 24.17 17.71
N PHE A 16 -32.81 23.18 17.49
CA PHE A 16 -32.75 21.86 18.11
C PHE A 16 -32.58 20.79 17.03
N ASN A 17 -31.63 19.87 17.24
CA ASN A 17 -31.44 18.74 16.34
C ASN A 17 -32.66 17.81 16.38
N PHE A 18 -32.90 17.06 15.31
CA PHE A 18 -33.90 16.00 15.32
C PHE A 18 -33.46 14.87 16.26
N LYS A 19 -34.39 14.36 17.06
CA LYS A 19 -34.28 13.08 17.75
C LYS A 19 -34.82 11.97 16.86
N ILE A 20 -35.98 12.20 16.26
CA ILE A 20 -36.60 11.30 15.28
C ILE A 20 -37.11 12.17 14.15
N LYS A 21 -36.50 12.05 12.96
CA LYS A 21 -36.78 12.95 11.83
C LYS A 21 -38.19 12.72 11.26
N SER A 22 -38.63 11.47 11.16
CA SER A 22 -39.95 11.08 10.63
C SER A 22 -41.11 11.63 11.46
N LEU A 23 -40.97 11.69 12.78
CA LEU A 23 -42.00 12.20 13.70
C LEU A 23 -41.86 13.71 13.97
N GLY A 24 -40.93 14.40 13.32
CA GLY A 24 -40.62 15.80 13.62
C GLY A 24 -40.05 16.06 15.02
N LEU A 25 -39.80 15.00 15.81
CA LEU A 25 -39.44 15.10 17.22
C LEU A 25 -38.04 15.72 17.37
N ARG A 26 -37.96 16.84 18.09
CA ARG A 26 -36.72 17.57 18.36
C ARG A 26 -36.12 17.19 19.71
N GLN A 27 -34.79 17.20 19.78
CA GLN A 27 -34.02 17.03 21.02
C GLN A 27 -34.42 18.05 22.10
N GLY A 28 -34.15 17.72 23.36
CA GLY A 28 -34.37 18.62 24.50
C GLY A 28 -33.29 19.71 24.66
N GLN A 29 -32.09 19.45 24.12
CA GLN A 29 -30.96 20.38 24.15
C GLN A 29 -30.81 21.09 22.80
N CYS A 30 -30.45 22.38 22.82
CA CYS A 30 -30.17 23.13 21.60
C CYS A 30 -28.85 22.68 20.94
N LYS A 31 -28.69 22.99 19.65
CA LYS A 31 -27.53 22.64 18.82
C LYS A 31 -26.20 23.05 19.47
N GLU A 32 -26.11 24.26 20.02
CA GLU A 32 -24.91 24.75 20.72
C GLU A 32 -24.54 23.87 21.92
N CYS A 33 -25.50 23.60 22.80
CA CYS A 33 -25.26 22.76 23.97
C CYS A 33 -24.88 21.34 23.56
N THR A 34 -25.50 20.78 22.52
CA THR A 34 -25.12 19.47 21.98
C THR A 34 -23.71 19.49 21.40
N ARG A 35 -23.32 20.52 20.63
CA ARG A 35 -21.96 20.66 20.08
C ARG A 35 -20.91 20.75 21.19
N LEU A 36 -21.17 21.57 22.22
CA LEU A 36 -20.27 21.70 23.36
C LEU A 36 -20.16 20.39 24.15
N PHE A 37 -21.28 19.71 24.37
CA PHE A 37 -21.30 18.40 25.01
C PHE A 37 -20.47 17.37 24.24
N VAL A 38 -20.69 17.24 22.93
CA VAL A 38 -19.93 16.31 22.07
C VAL A 38 -18.43 16.63 22.09
N LYS A 39 -18.06 17.91 21.98
CA LYS A 39 -16.66 18.36 22.05
C LYS A 39 -16.02 17.99 23.39
N ASN A 40 -16.69 18.29 24.50
CA ASN A 40 -16.19 17.99 25.85
C ASN A 40 -16.11 16.48 26.10
N HIS A 41 -17.12 15.71 25.66
CA HIS A 41 -17.11 14.26 25.74
C HIS A 41 -15.95 13.67 24.94
N TYR A 42 -15.72 14.13 23.71
CA TYR A 42 -14.58 13.69 22.90
C TYR A 42 -13.25 14.02 23.57
N ASN A 43 -13.08 15.25 24.07
CA ASN A 43 -11.84 15.67 24.74
C ASN A 43 -11.57 14.87 26.01
N LYS A 44 -12.60 14.64 26.85
CA LYS A 44 -12.48 13.86 28.09
C LYS A 44 -12.12 12.39 27.80
N ASN A 45 -12.65 11.83 26.72
CA ASN A 45 -12.44 10.44 26.33
C ASN A 45 -11.39 10.26 25.22
N LYS A 46 -10.64 11.31 24.88
CA LYS A 46 -9.70 11.30 23.75
C LYS A 46 -8.67 10.18 23.90
N SER A 47 -8.12 10.03 25.11
CA SER A 47 -7.16 8.98 25.45
C SER A 47 -7.75 7.58 25.28
N TYR A 48 -9.01 7.36 25.66
CA TYR A 48 -9.72 6.10 25.45
C TYR A 48 -9.85 5.78 23.95
N TYR A 49 -10.31 6.73 23.14
CA TYR A 49 -10.45 6.51 21.69
C TYR A 49 -9.10 6.26 21.01
N LEU A 50 -8.05 6.98 21.41
CA LEU A 50 -6.68 6.74 20.92
C LEU A 50 -6.18 5.34 21.30
N LYS A 51 -6.37 4.91 22.55
CA LYS A 51 -6.01 3.55 23.01
C LYS A 51 -6.80 2.48 22.25
N LYS A 52 -8.11 2.67 22.08
CA LYS A 52 -8.99 1.77 21.32
C LYS A 52 -8.56 1.67 19.85
N ALA A 53 -8.27 2.81 19.23
CA ALA A 53 -7.77 2.87 17.85
C ALA A 53 -6.41 2.17 17.72
N ARG A 54 -5.46 2.40 18.64
CA ARG A 54 -4.15 1.73 18.64
C ARG A 54 -4.31 0.21 18.72
N LYS A 55 -5.06 -0.31 19.69
CA LYS A 55 -5.31 -1.77 19.83
C LYS A 55 -5.87 -2.39 18.55
N ARG A 56 -6.89 -1.75 17.97
CA ARG A 56 -7.47 -2.20 16.69
C ARG A 56 -6.45 -2.16 15.55
N ASN A 57 -5.68 -1.07 15.46
CA ASN A 57 -4.72 -0.87 14.38
C ASN A 57 -3.55 -1.85 14.46
N THR A 58 -3.04 -2.16 15.67
CA THR A 58 -2.00 -3.18 15.88
C THR A 58 -2.48 -4.55 15.43
N LYS A 59 -3.72 -4.94 15.79
CA LYS A 59 -4.30 -6.21 15.35
C LYS A 59 -4.36 -6.31 13.82
N LEU A 60 -4.92 -5.29 13.16
CA LEU A 60 -5.01 -5.24 11.69
C LEU A 60 -3.64 -5.29 11.01
N GLU A 61 -2.64 -4.64 11.61
CA GLU A 61 -1.28 -4.63 11.08
C GLU A 61 -0.63 -6.01 11.17
N LEU A 62 -0.81 -6.74 12.26
CA LEU A 62 -0.33 -8.11 12.40
C LEU A 62 -1.00 -9.07 11.40
N GLU A 63 -2.33 -9.02 11.29
CA GLU A 63 -3.09 -9.85 10.33
C GLU A 63 -2.62 -9.60 8.89
N LEU A 64 -2.35 -8.35 8.55
CA LEU A 64 -1.90 -7.97 7.21
C LEU A 64 -0.44 -8.39 6.95
N LEU A 65 0.44 -8.25 7.94
CA LEU A 65 1.83 -8.71 7.82
C LEU A 65 1.90 -10.22 7.65
N GLU A 66 1.08 -10.98 8.38
CA GLU A 66 0.95 -12.43 8.24
C GLU A 66 0.48 -12.81 6.84
N TYR A 67 -0.59 -12.18 6.35
CA TYR A 67 -1.08 -12.38 4.98
C TYR A 67 0.01 -12.10 3.92
N LEU A 68 0.73 -10.98 4.05
CA LEU A 68 1.77 -10.59 3.09
C LEU A 68 2.97 -11.52 3.12
N LYS A 69 3.37 -11.98 4.31
CA LYS A 69 4.43 -12.97 4.46
C LYS A 69 4.06 -14.26 3.74
N ASP A 70 2.86 -14.78 3.99
CA ASP A 70 2.36 -15.98 3.33
C ASP A 70 2.22 -15.81 1.82
N TYR A 71 1.81 -14.62 1.38
CA TYR A 71 1.72 -14.29 -0.03
C TYR A 71 3.11 -14.32 -0.68
N PHE A 72 4.10 -13.61 -0.14
CA PHE A 72 5.44 -13.57 -0.72
C PHE A 72 6.15 -14.93 -0.70
N LEU A 73 5.96 -15.76 0.34
CA LEU A 73 6.50 -17.12 0.38
C LEU A 73 6.01 -18.01 -0.77
N LYS A 74 4.81 -17.74 -1.29
CA LYS A 74 4.20 -18.50 -2.40
C LYS A 74 4.46 -17.88 -3.77
N HIS A 75 4.93 -16.64 -3.82
CA HIS A 75 5.11 -15.85 -5.04
C HIS A 75 6.53 -15.29 -5.08
N PRO A 76 7.53 -16.08 -5.49
CA PRO A 76 8.88 -15.57 -5.73
C PRO A 76 8.88 -14.57 -6.90
N CYS A 77 10.01 -13.89 -7.09
CA CYS A 77 10.21 -12.97 -8.21
C CYS A 77 9.93 -13.66 -9.55
N ILE A 78 8.97 -13.12 -10.31
CA ILE A 78 8.56 -13.70 -11.60
C ILE A 78 9.69 -13.73 -12.65
N ASP A 79 10.71 -12.88 -12.52
CA ASP A 79 11.81 -12.79 -13.50
C ASP A 79 13.00 -13.70 -13.17
N CYS A 80 13.34 -13.86 -11.89
CA CYS A 80 14.58 -14.51 -11.47
C CYS A 80 14.42 -15.57 -10.39
N GLY A 81 13.20 -15.81 -9.90
CA GLY A 81 12.91 -16.83 -8.90
C GLY A 81 13.36 -16.51 -7.47
N GLU A 82 13.89 -15.31 -7.21
CA GLU A 82 14.25 -14.86 -5.85
C GLU A 82 13.08 -15.02 -4.89
N SER A 83 13.33 -15.62 -3.73
CA SER A 83 12.32 -15.96 -2.72
C SER A 83 12.54 -15.26 -1.38
N ASP A 84 13.67 -14.54 -1.22
CA ASP A 84 13.90 -13.70 -0.05
C ASP A 84 12.88 -12.55 -0.01
N ILE A 85 11.92 -12.69 0.90
CA ILE A 85 10.83 -11.74 1.11
C ILE A 85 11.30 -10.31 1.39
N THR A 86 12.54 -10.11 1.87
CA THR A 86 13.08 -8.78 2.20
C THR A 86 13.39 -7.94 0.98
N VAL A 87 13.57 -8.58 -0.19
CA VAL A 87 13.87 -7.89 -1.46
C VAL A 87 12.70 -7.91 -2.44
N LEU A 88 11.58 -8.55 -2.10
CA LEU A 88 10.40 -8.63 -2.95
C LEU A 88 9.53 -7.38 -2.87
N GLU A 89 9.02 -6.96 -4.02
CA GLU A 89 8.18 -5.78 -4.21
C GLU A 89 6.97 -6.13 -5.08
N PHE A 90 5.88 -5.39 -4.87
CA PHE A 90 4.72 -5.42 -5.76
C PHE A 90 4.95 -4.49 -6.95
N ASP A 91 5.16 -5.07 -8.13
CA ASP A 91 5.29 -4.37 -9.40
C ASP A 91 3.95 -4.37 -10.13
N HIS A 92 3.43 -3.18 -10.41
CA HIS A 92 2.09 -3.03 -10.95
C HIS A 92 2.07 -3.37 -12.46
N MET A 93 1.17 -4.27 -12.90
CA MET A 93 1.16 -4.79 -14.28
C MET A 93 0.81 -3.74 -15.35
N GLY A 94 0.13 -2.66 -14.97
CA GLY A 94 -0.25 -1.57 -15.89
C GLY A 94 -1.51 -1.84 -16.73
N LYS A 95 -2.07 -3.05 -16.68
CA LYS A 95 -3.30 -3.44 -17.40
C LYS A 95 -4.58 -2.80 -16.82
N VAL A 96 -4.56 -2.43 -15.54
CA VAL A 96 -5.69 -1.86 -14.80
C VAL A 96 -5.22 -0.61 -14.07
N PRO A 97 -6.00 0.46 -13.93
CA PRO A 97 -5.57 1.63 -13.16
C PRO A 97 -5.21 1.30 -11.69
N LYS A 98 -4.00 1.70 -11.30
CA LYS A 98 -3.51 1.70 -9.92
C LYS A 98 -4.32 2.69 -9.09
N PHE A 99 -4.85 2.26 -7.94
CA PHE A 99 -5.50 3.20 -7.02
C PHE A 99 -4.44 3.95 -6.19
N LYS A 100 -3.65 3.22 -5.41
CA LYS A 100 -2.51 3.70 -4.62
C LYS A 100 -1.49 2.57 -4.48
N ALA A 101 -0.27 2.87 -4.05
CA ALA A 101 0.70 1.81 -3.74
C ALA A 101 0.19 0.93 -2.59
N VAL A 102 0.46 -0.37 -2.64
CA VAL A 102 0.10 -1.31 -1.56
C VAL A 102 0.66 -0.83 -0.22
N SER A 103 1.91 -0.39 -0.17
CA SER A 103 2.55 0.22 1.01
C SER A 103 1.80 1.44 1.55
N TYR A 104 1.22 2.27 0.67
CA TYR A 104 0.38 3.40 1.07
C TYR A 104 -0.93 2.92 1.69
N LEU A 105 -1.60 1.93 1.09
CA LEU A 105 -2.84 1.38 1.60
C LEU A 105 -2.66 0.77 3.00
N MET A 106 -1.54 0.06 3.22
CA MET A 106 -1.13 -0.44 4.53
C MET A 106 -0.91 0.69 5.54
N LYS A 107 -0.10 1.69 5.17
CA LYS A 107 0.23 2.84 6.03
C LYS A 107 -1.02 3.62 6.45
N HIS A 108 -1.99 3.76 5.55
CA HIS A 108 -3.23 4.49 5.79
C HIS A 108 -4.39 3.61 6.26
N ARG A 109 -4.13 2.34 6.59
CA ARG A 109 -5.09 1.40 7.22
C ARG A 109 -6.38 1.26 6.43
N TYR A 110 -6.25 1.11 5.11
CA TYR A 110 -7.38 0.75 4.24
C TYR A 110 -7.91 -0.64 4.61
N LYS A 111 -9.16 -0.93 4.22
CA LYS A 111 -9.76 -2.25 4.43
C LYS A 111 -8.97 -3.33 3.68
N LEU A 112 -8.89 -4.53 4.25
CA LEU A 112 -8.12 -5.65 3.71
C LEU A 112 -8.52 -5.96 2.26
N GLU A 113 -9.81 -5.94 1.95
CA GLU A 113 -10.32 -6.22 0.60
C GLU A 113 -9.74 -5.24 -0.42
N LYS A 114 -9.58 -3.96 -0.06
CA LYS A 114 -8.98 -2.94 -0.94
C LYS A 114 -7.49 -3.12 -1.14
N ILE A 115 -6.80 -3.71 -0.16
CA ILE A 115 -5.39 -4.04 -0.29
C ILE A 115 -5.22 -5.25 -1.21
N ILE A 116 -6.05 -6.28 -1.03
CA ILE A 116 -6.08 -7.48 -1.88
C ILE A 116 -6.43 -7.11 -3.32
N ASP A 117 -7.46 -6.27 -3.53
CA ASP A 117 -7.84 -5.75 -4.86
C ASP A 117 -6.64 -5.12 -5.59
N GLU A 118 -5.77 -4.41 -4.85
CA GLU A 118 -4.60 -3.76 -5.43
C GLU A 118 -3.43 -4.73 -5.63
N ILE A 119 -3.22 -5.68 -4.72
CA ILE A 119 -2.23 -6.76 -4.86
C ILE A 119 -2.52 -7.59 -6.11
N ASN A 120 -3.78 -7.90 -6.38
CA ASN A 120 -4.19 -8.67 -7.56
C ASN A 120 -3.88 -7.97 -8.91
N LYS A 121 -3.54 -6.67 -8.90
CA LYS A 121 -3.10 -5.92 -10.08
C LYS A 121 -1.57 -5.90 -10.25
N CYS A 122 -0.86 -6.50 -9.31
CA CYS A 122 0.59 -6.51 -9.25
C CYS A 122 1.14 -7.91 -9.53
N GLU A 123 2.36 -7.96 -10.04
CA GLU A 123 3.23 -9.13 -10.02
C GLU A 123 4.26 -8.97 -8.89
N VAL A 124 4.77 -10.08 -8.38
CA VAL A 124 5.89 -10.04 -7.43
C VAL A 124 7.21 -10.05 -8.18
N ARG A 125 8.07 -9.06 -7.91
CA ARG A 125 9.42 -8.95 -8.45
C ARG A 125 10.40 -8.56 -7.36
N CYS A 126 11.65 -9.01 -7.45
CA CYS A 126 12.68 -8.49 -6.57
C CYS A 126 13.06 -7.05 -6.99
N ALA A 127 13.56 -6.27 -6.04
CA ALA A 127 13.89 -4.86 -6.23
C ALA A 127 14.90 -4.63 -7.38
N ASN A 128 15.80 -5.58 -7.64
CA ASN A 128 16.76 -5.51 -8.74
C ASN A 128 16.08 -5.70 -10.11
N CYS A 129 15.25 -6.73 -10.26
CA CYS A 129 14.51 -6.97 -11.50
C CYS A 129 13.50 -5.85 -11.78
N HIS A 130 12.82 -5.34 -10.74
CA HIS A 130 11.91 -4.20 -10.86
C HIS A 130 12.63 -2.93 -11.34
N ARG A 131 13.82 -2.61 -10.79
CA ARG A 131 14.65 -1.48 -11.27
C ARG A 131 15.09 -1.68 -12.73
N ARG A 132 15.51 -2.88 -13.11
CA ARG A 132 15.90 -3.21 -14.50
C ARG A 132 14.71 -3.06 -15.46
N LYS A 133 13.53 -3.55 -15.09
CA LYS A 133 12.29 -3.40 -15.89
C LYS A 133 11.95 -1.93 -16.08
N THR A 134 11.94 -1.15 -14.99
CA THR A 134 11.71 0.31 -15.04
C THR A 134 12.72 1.00 -15.95
N ALA A 135 14.02 0.71 -15.80
CA ALA A 135 15.07 1.30 -16.62
C ALA A 135 14.88 0.99 -18.12
N LYS A 136 14.47 -0.25 -18.47
CA LYS A 136 14.14 -0.64 -19.85
C LYS A 136 12.89 0.08 -20.36
N GLN A 137 11.83 0.12 -19.57
CA GLN A 137 10.55 0.74 -19.95
C GLN A 137 10.69 2.24 -20.21
N PHE A 138 11.43 2.96 -19.36
CA PHE A 138 11.63 4.40 -19.47
C PHE A 138 12.92 4.79 -20.18
N LYS A 139 13.67 3.83 -20.74
CA LYS A 139 14.94 4.03 -21.46
C LYS A 139 15.97 4.86 -20.65
N TRP A 140 16.02 4.67 -19.33
CA TRP A 140 16.89 5.45 -18.42
C TRP A 140 18.38 5.30 -18.70
N LEU A 141 18.81 4.21 -19.31
CA LEU A 141 20.20 3.97 -19.73
C LEU A 141 20.73 5.02 -20.74
N LYS A 142 19.85 5.82 -21.34
CA LYS A 142 20.20 6.95 -22.22
C LYS A 142 20.50 8.26 -21.48
N SER A 143 20.68 8.24 -20.16
CA SER A 143 21.23 9.38 -19.41
C SER A 143 22.72 9.52 -19.71
N ASN A 144 23.16 10.66 -20.25
CA ASN A 144 24.56 10.99 -20.56
C ASN A 144 25.55 10.86 -19.36
N ASN A 145 25.06 10.54 -18.15
CA ASN A 145 25.86 10.44 -16.92
C ASN A 145 26.08 9.00 -16.41
N ALA A 146 25.65 7.95 -17.12
CA ALA A 146 25.88 6.56 -16.72
C ALA A 146 27.22 6.01 -17.27
N LEU A 147 28.35 6.62 -16.88
CA LEU A 147 29.68 6.35 -17.46
C LEU A 147 30.11 4.87 -17.44
N VAL A 148 29.70 4.09 -16.44
CA VAL A 148 30.11 2.68 -16.29
C VAL A 148 29.18 1.72 -17.03
N ALA A 149 27.85 1.90 -16.94
CA ALA A 149 26.88 0.99 -17.55
C ALA A 149 26.88 1.07 -19.09
N GLN A 150 27.04 2.29 -19.65
CA GLN A 150 27.14 2.48 -21.10
C GLN A 150 28.39 1.83 -21.70
N ARG A 151 29.51 1.83 -20.96
CA ARG A 151 30.75 1.17 -21.40
C ARG A 151 30.61 -0.36 -21.48
N ILE A 152 29.90 -0.98 -20.54
CA ILE A 152 29.71 -2.44 -20.52
C ILE A 152 28.80 -2.91 -21.67
N GLU A 153 27.70 -2.18 -21.95
CA GLU A 153 26.81 -2.53 -23.08
C GLU A 153 27.50 -2.36 -24.44
N HIS A 154 28.37 -1.35 -24.62
CA HIS A 154 29.18 -1.21 -25.85
C HIS A 154 30.26 -2.30 -25.98
N LEU A 155 30.97 -2.66 -24.89
CA LEU A 155 31.94 -3.76 -24.92
C LEU A 155 31.29 -5.10 -25.29
N SER A 156 30.04 -5.30 -24.87
CA SER A 156 29.25 -6.51 -25.19
C SER A 156 28.82 -6.57 -26.67
N SER A 157 28.66 -5.43 -27.34
CA SER A 157 28.34 -5.37 -28.78
C SER A 157 29.57 -5.49 -29.69
N GLU A 158 30.76 -5.15 -29.17
CA GLU A 158 32.03 -5.30 -29.91
C GLU A 158 32.62 -6.71 -29.77
N GLN A 159 32.34 -7.40 -28.66
CA GLN A 159 32.68 -8.80 -28.49
C GLN A 159 31.53 -9.67 -29.01
N GLY A 160 31.48 -9.86 -30.33
CA GLY A 160 30.76 -10.99 -30.91
C GLY A 160 31.25 -12.27 -30.26
N VAL A 161 30.48 -12.79 -29.31
CA VAL A 161 30.80 -14.02 -28.58
C VAL A 161 30.76 -15.18 -29.56
N VAL A 162 31.95 -15.56 -30.01
CA VAL A 162 32.22 -16.80 -30.73
C VAL A 162 31.65 -17.94 -29.88
N GLY A 163 30.73 -18.71 -30.48
CA GLY A 163 30.05 -19.81 -29.81
C GLY A 163 31.04 -20.77 -29.17
N SER A 164 30.72 -21.18 -27.94
CA SER A 164 31.40 -22.26 -27.24
C SER A 164 31.20 -23.57 -28.01
N ILE A 165 32.26 -24.05 -28.66
CA ILE A 165 32.35 -25.41 -29.21
C ILE A 165 32.37 -26.40 -28.02
N PRO A 166 31.57 -27.48 -28.03
CA PRO A 166 31.56 -28.46 -26.96
C PRO A 166 32.89 -29.22 -26.89
N SER A 167 33.39 -29.48 -25.68
CA SER A 167 34.62 -30.23 -25.45
C SER A 167 34.43 -31.73 -25.67
N GLU A 168 34.62 -32.20 -26.90
CA GLU A 168 34.87 -33.62 -27.14
C GLU A 168 36.31 -33.97 -26.73
N ARG A 169 36.39 -34.78 -25.67
CA ARG A 169 37.62 -35.38 -25.15
C ARG A 169 38.22 -36.32 -26.18
N THR A 170 39.47 -36.03 -26.54
CA THR A 170 40.38 -36.90 -27.30
C THR A 170 40.41 -38.32 -26.72
N LYS A 171 39.92 -39.29 -27.48
CA LYS A 171 40.18 -40.72 -27.27
C LYS A 171 41.30 -41.18 -28.21
N ILE A 172 42.40 -41.63 -27.60
CA ILE A 172 43.07 -42.92 -27.86
C ILE A 172 44.06 -43.04 -29.05
N ARG A 173 45.32 -43.29 -28.62
CA ARG A 173 46.37 -44.26 -29.07
C ARG A 173 47.12 -44.08 -30.40
N ILE A 174 48.46 -44.08 -30.34
CA ILE A 174 49.41 -45.20 -30.64
C ILE A 174 49.20 -45.68 -32.09
N ILE A 175 50.13 -45.51 -33.03
CA ILE A 175 51.52 -46.03 -33.11
C ILE A 175 52.42 -44.97 -33.75
#